data_AF-A0A8J4GUJ9-F1
#
_entry.id   AF-A0A8J4GUJ9-F1
#
_cell.length_a   1.000
_cell.length_b   1.000
_cell.length_c   1.000
_cell.angle_alpha   90.00
_cell.angle_beta   90.00
_cell.angle_gamma   90.00
#
_symmetry.space_group_name_H-M   'P 1'
#
loop_
_entity.id
_entity.type
_entity.pdbx_description
1 polymer ?
#
loop_
_entity_poly.entity_id
_entity_poly.type
_entity_poly.pdbx_seq_one_letter_code
_entity_poly.pdbx_strand_id
1 'polypeptide(L)'
;MKTPFHGALSLLVFLLTIICTYALAPQGLKVRIPRTRWSVFISFCWIPWFSTALLIIFQAITFKEVGVALTGEGSLSPSSIIVTYISLAYLAISCEITGLYAWLALHAARCTRGRPVLMLAVFFGLSGALTAATGPDVSLVALTPMVVYTASAANLDPMSMAAIHMGAASIWGMLVPVAGPVNIITAHAFQVTFIDFLGWMALPTSAAAMVAFVLLYVLLHRRRLAANLRQDFGTSKLPYPDPGVMLHDQVGAACCAALLVGCLLALAVGPWLRWSGWLVAAVFALMAALYNLAASVGPLRAAIGRRSAYERRRRLQAELAQQVVGG
;
A
#
# COMPACT_ATOMS: atom_id res chain seq x y z
N MET A 1 -26.58 -33.68 -5.32
CA MET A 1 -25.40 -34.06 -6.12
C MET A 1 -25.06 -32.89 -7.04
N LYS A 2 -23.91 -32.22 -6.85
CA LYS A 2 -23.46 -31.16 -7.77
C LYS A 2 -23.11 -31.84 -9.10
N THR A 3 -23.91 -31.62 -10.13
CA THR A 3 -23.63 -32.15 -11.47
C THR A 3 -22.42 -31.40 -12.07
N PRO A 4 -21.66 -31.99 -13.01
CA PRO A 4 -20.55 -31.31 -13.68
C PRO A 4 -20.96 -29.98 -14.33
N PHE A 5 -22.25 -29.83 -14.66
CA PHE A 5 -22.86 -28.59 -15.13
C PHE A 5 -22.76 -27.43 -14.12
N HIS A 6 -23.02 -27.67 -12.83
CA HIS A 6 -22.91 -26.62 -11.80
C HIS A 6 -21.46 -26.18 -11.59
N GLY A 7 -20.50 -27.10 -11.72
CA GLY A 7 -19.07 -26.80 -11.70
C GLY A 7 -18.66 -25.90 -12.87
N ALA A 8 -19.03 -26.28 -14.10
CA ALA A 8 -18.74 -25.49 -15.30
C ALA A 8 -19.37 -24.09 -15.23
N LEU A 9 -20.62 -23.99 -14.74
CA LEU A 9 -21.30 -22.71 -14.55
C LEU A 9 -20.58 -21.82 -13.53
N SER A 10 -20.14 -22.39 -12.39
CA SER A 10 -19.41 -21.62 -11.38
C SER A 10 -18.11 -21.04 -11.91
N LEU A 11 -17.38 -21.81 -12.72
CA LEU A 11 -16.12 -21.39 -13.33
C LEU A 11 -16.35 -20.32 -14.41
N LEU A 12 -17.38 -20.49 -15.25
CA LEU A 12 -17.75 -19.51 -16.26
C LEU A 12 -18.14 -18.17 -15.63
N VAL A 13 -18.97 -18.19 -14.58
CA VAL A 13 -19.38 -16.99 -13.86
C VAL A 13 -18.17 -16.35 -13.17
N PHE A 14 -17.26 -17.13 -12.58
CA PHE A 14 -16.02 -16.62 -12.00
C PHE A 14 -15.14 -15.91 -13.05
N LEU A 15 -14.92 -16.54 -14.22
CA LEU A 15 -14.16 -15.93 -15.32
C LEU A 15 -14.81 -14.64 -15.83
N LEU A 16 -16.13 -14.65 -16.04
CA LEU A 16 -16.88 -13.46 -16.42
C LEU A 16 -16.77 -12.35 -15.36
N THR A 17 -16.78 -12.71 -14.08
CA THR A 17 -16.60 -11.76 -12.97
C THR A 17 -15.25 -11.07 -13.05
N ILE A 18 -14.17 -11.82 -13.31
CA ILE A 18 -12.82 -11.27 -13.48
C ILE A 18 -12.80 -10.33 -14.68
N ILE A 19 -13.29 -10.77 -15.84
CA ILE A 19 -13.29 -9.96 -17.07
C ILE A 19 -14.10 -8.67 -16.87
N CYS A 20 -15.31 -8.76 -16.32
CA CYS A 20 -16.14 -7.60 -16.01
C CYS A 20 -15.47 -6.66 -15.00
N THR A 21 -14.78 -7.21 -13.99
CA THR A 21 -14.06 -6.38 -13.00
C THR A 21 -12.96 -5.58 -13.66
N TYR A 22 -12.13 -6.20 -14.51
CA TYR A 22 -11.08 -5.49 -15.25
C TYR A 22 -11.65 -4.49 -16.27
N ALA A 23 -12.73 -4.85 -16.98
CA ALA A 23 -13.35 -3.97 -17.97
C ALA A 23 -13.98 -2.71 -17.33
N LEU A 24 -14.56 -2.82 -16.13
CA LEU A 24 -15.20 -1.70 -15.42
C LEU A 24 -14.25 -0.92 -14.50
N ALA A 25 -13.06 -1.47 -14.17
CA ALA A 25 -12.10 -0.86 -13.26
C ALA A 25 -11.69 0.59 -13.62
N PRO A 26 -11.40 0.96 -14.88
CA PRO A 26 -10.89 2.30 -15.18
C PRO A 26 -11.95 3.42 -15.19
N GLN A 27 -13.25 3.12 -15.29
CA GLN A 27 -14.27 4.14 -15.57
C GLN A 27 -15.54 4.04 -14.71
N GLY A 28 -15.86 2.87 -14.15
CA GLY A 28 -17.14 2.60 -13.49
C GLY A 28 -18.33 2.68 -14.46
N LEU A 29 -19.41 1.94 -14.20
CA LEU A 29 -20.57 1.94 -15.08
C LEU A 29 -21.59 2.96 -14.60
N LYS A 30 -21.79 4.03 -15.39
CA LYS A 30 -22.89 4.99 -15.20
C LYS A 30 -24.13 4.47 -15.90
N VAL A 31 -24.96 3.71 -15.20
CA VAL A 31 -26.25 3.26 -15.73
C VAL A 31 -27.27 4.38 -15.51
N ARG A 32 -27.71 5.00 -16.59
CA ARG A 32 -28.84 5.95 -16.59
C ARG A 32 -30.10 5.16 -16.88
N ILE A 33 -31.01 5.06 -15.90
CA ILE A 33 -32.26 4.31 -16.04
C ILE A 33 -33.16 5.04 -17.05
N PRO A 34 -33.70 4.37 -18.09
CA PRO A 34 -34.61 5.01 -19.02
C PRO A 34 -35.87 5.49 -18.26
N ARG A 35 -36.35 6.71 -18.56
CA ARG A 35 -37.51 7.41 -17.95
C ARG A 35 -37.35 7.98 -16.52
N THR A 36 -36.17 7.95 -15.90
CA THR A 36 -35.93 8.67 -14.61
C THR A 36 -34.68 9.54 -14.66
N ARG A 37 -34.61 10.61 -13.83
CA ARG A 37 -33.41 11.48 -13.68
C ARG A 37 -32.26 10.82 -12.88
N TRP A 38 -32.41 9.56 -12.50
CA TRP A 38 -31.49 8.88 -11.59
C TRP A 38 -30.37 8.20 -12.38
N SER A 39 -29.13 8.56 -12.06
CA SER A 39 -27.93 7.85 -12.54
C SER A 39 -27.35 7.03 -11.40
N VAL A 40 -27.29 5.71 -11.56
CA VAL A 40 -26.64 4.82 -10.61
C VAL A 40 -25.20 4.62 -11.05
N PHE A 41 -24.25 4.99 -10.20
CA PHE A 41 -22.83 4.72 -10.43
C PHE A 41 -22.48 3.35 -9.86
N ILE A 42 -22.46 2.33 -10.72
CA ILE A 42 -22.04 0.99 -10.33
C ILE A 42 -20.51 0.96 -10.37
N SER A 43 -19.91 1.05 -9.18
CA SER A 43 -18.48 0.84 -9.00
C SER A 43 -18.12 -0.64 -9.22
N PHE A 44 -16.88 -0.92 -9.62
CA PHE A 44 -16.37 -2.28 -9.82
C PHE A 44 -16.52 -3.17 -8.57
N CYS A 45 -16.55 -2.57 -7.37
CA CYS A 45 -16.77 -3.26 -6.10
C CYS A 45 -18.09 -4.05 -6.02
N TRP A 46 -19.10 -3.71 -6.84
CA TRP A 46 -20.38 -4.41 -6.85
C TRP A 46 -20.37 -5.72 -7.65
N ILE A 47 -19.38 -5.91 -8.52
CA ILE A 47 -19.33 -7.02 -9.48
C ILE A 47 -19.24 -8.39 -8.77
N PRO A 48 -18.40 -8.59 -7.73
CA PRO A 48 -18.38 -9.85 -6.98
C PRO A 48 -19.72 -10.17 -6.29
N TRP A 49 -20.44 -9.15 -5.82
CA TRP A 49 -21.75 -9.32 -5.19
C TRP A 49 -22.80 -9.77 -6.20
N PHE A 50 -22.83 -9.15 -7.39
CA PHE A 50 -23.72 -9.57 -8.47
C PHE A 50 -23.42 -10.98 -8.96
N SER A 51 -22.14 -11.33 -9.08
CA SER A 51 -21.70 -12.68 -9.44
C SER A 51 -22.16 -13.74 -8.42
N THR A 52 -21.98 -13.46 -7.13
CA THR A 52 -22.43 -14.35 -6.05
C THR A 52 -23.95 -14.50 -6.05
N ALA A 53 -24.70 -13.41 -6.24
CA ALA A 53 -26.14 -13.45 -6.37
C ALA A 53 -26.59 -14.32 -7.57
N LEU A 54 -25.90 -14.19 -8.70
CA LEU A 54 -26.16 -14.99 -9.90
C LEU A 54 -25.90 -16.47 -9.65
N LEU A 55 -24.81 -16.83 -8.96
CA LEU A 55 -24.50 -18.22 -8.58
C LEU A 55 -25.56 -18.84 -7.65
N ILE A 56 -26.14 -18.05 -6.75
CA ILE A 56 -27.23 -18.49 -5.88
C ILE A 56 -28.52 -18.70 -6.69
N ILE A 57 -28.84 -17.78 -7.60
CA ILE A 57 -30.03 -17.87 -8.47
C ILE A 57 -29.99 -19.14 -9.32
N PHE A 58 -28.82 -19.46 -9.88
CA PHE A 58 -28.62 -20.69 -10.66
C PHE A 58 -28.43 -21.96 -9.81
N GLN A 59 -28.57 -21.87 -8.48
CA GLN A 59 -28.35 -22.97 -7.53
C GLN A 59 -26.98 -23.65 -7.65
N ALA A 60 -25.98 -22.96 -8.21
CA ALA A 60 -24.61 -23.43 -8.25
C ALA A 60 -23.95 -23.40 -6.86
N ILE A 61 -24.37 -22.45 -6.02
CA ILE A 61 -23.97 -22.29 -4.63
C ILE A 61 -25.20 -22.15 -3.75
N THR A 62 -25.21 -22.84 -2.60
CA THR A 62 -26.32 -22.75 -1.62
C THR A 62 -26.05 -21.65 -0.59
N PHE A 63 -27.09 -21.03 -0.02
CA PHE A 63 -26.93 -20.06 1.08
C PHE A 63 -26.12 -20.61 2.26
N LYS A 64 -26.23 -21.91 2.56
CA LYS A 64 -25.42 -22.57 3.57
C LYS A 64 -23.93 -22.59 3.22
N GLU A 65 -23.59 -22.78 1.95
CA GLU A 65 -22.19 -22.75 1.47
C GLU A 65 -21.62 -21.33 1.53
N VAL A 66 -22.43 -20.30 1.27
CA VAL A 66 -22.03 -18.90 1.47
C VAL A 66 -21.81 -18.61 2.96
N GLY A 67 -22.72 -19.08 3.82
CA GLY A 67 -22.57 -18.96 5.27
C GLY A 67 -21.28 -19.62 5.77
N VAL A 68 -21.04 -20.86 5.36
CA VAL A 68 -19.81 -21.61 5.63
C VAL A 68 -18.57 -20.89 5.11
N ALA A 69 -18.64 -20.34 3.89
CA ALA A 69 -17.54 -19.58 3.30
C ALA A 69 -17.25 -18.26 4.02
N LEU A 70 -18.21 -17.70 4.75
CA LEU A 70 -18.03 -16.48 5.57
C LEU A 70 -17.59 -16.80 7.00
N THR A 71 -18.12 -17.88 7.60
CA THR A 71 -17.77 -18.32 8.95
C THR A 71 -16.43 -19.07 8.99
N GLY A 72 -16.01 -19.63 7.85
CA GLY A 72 -14.85 -20.49 7.71
C GLY A 72 -15.14 -21.94 8.04
N GLU A 73 -14.51 -22.86 7.30
CA GLU A 73 -14.45 -24.30 7.61
C GLU A 73 -12.97 -24.74 7.56
N GLY A 74 -12.52 -25.48 8.59
CA GLY A 74 -11.15 -26.01 8.66
C GLY A 74 -10.09 -24.99 9.07
N SER A 75 -8.98 -24.93 8.33
CA SER A 75 -7.80 -24.09 8.61
C SER A 75 -7.96 -22.62 8.20
N LEU A 76 -8.98 -22.30 7.40
CA LEU A 76 -9.22 -20.96 6.88
C LEU A 76 -10.43 -20.33 7.58
N SER A 77 -10.16 -19.40 8.49
CA SER A 77 -11.17 -18.49 9.08
C SER A 77 -11.11 -17.14 8.36
N PRO A 78 -12.02 -16.84 7.39
CA PRO A 78 -12.01 -15.59 6.63
C PRO A 78 -12.08 -14.36 7.53
N SER A 79 -12.84 -14.45 8.62
CA SER A 79 -12.98 -13.37 9.61
C SER A 79 -11.64 -12.96 10.21
N SER A 80 -10.75 -13.90 10.56
CA SER A 80 -9.44 -13.58 11.12
C SER A 80 -8.54 -12.89 10.10
N ILE A 81 -8.60 -13.33 8.84
CA ILE A 81 -7.84 -12.76 7.73
C ILE A 81 -8.28 -11.31 7.49
N ILE A 82 -9.59 -11.08 7.40
CA ILE A 82 -10.18 -9.76 7.18
C ILE A 82 -9.83 -8.81 8.32
N VAL A 83 -9.99 -9.24 9.58
CA VAL A 83 -9.65 -8.42 10.75
C VAL A 83 -8.17 -8.06 10.76
N THR A 84 -7.29 -9.03 10.50
CA THR A 84 -5.83 -8.80 10.45
C THR A 84 -5.49 -7.78 9.36
N TYR A 85 -6.01 -8.00 8.14
CA TYR A 85 -5.74 -7.13 7.00
C TYR A 85 -6.24 -5.70 7.22
N ILE A 86 -7.48 -5.52 7.67
CA ILE A 86 -8.07 -4.19 7.93
C ILE A 86 -7.30 -3.49 9.06
N SER A 87 -6.91 -4.21 10.11
CA SER A 87 -6.15 -3.65 11.23
C SER A 87 -4.80 -3.10 10.79
N LEU A 88 -4.06 -3.87 9.97
CA LEU A 88 -2.76 -3.46 9.44
C LEU A 88 -2.89 -2.32 8.44
N ALA A 89 -3.88 -2.39 7.54
CA ALA A 89 -4.19 -1.30 6.62
C ALA A 89 -4.50 0.00 7.37
N TYR A 90 -5.28 -0.10 8.46
CA TYR A 90 -5.58 1.05 9.31
C TYR A 90 -4.33 1.65 9.96
N LEU A 91 -3.43 0.82 10.50
CA LEU A 91 -2.16 1.26 11.09
C LEU A 91 -1.27 1.93 10.03
N ALA A 92 -1.16 1.33 8.85
CA ALA A 92 -0.37 1.84 7.74
C ALA A 92 -0.88 3.20 7.24
N ILE A 93 -2.20 3.34 7.04
CA ILE A 93 -2.84 4.59 6.61
C ILE A 93 -2.72 5.66 7.71
N SER A 94 -2.87 5.27 8.98
CA SER A 94 -2.71 6.21 10.10
C SER A 94 -1.31 6.83 10.13
N CYS A 95 -0.27 6.02 9.90
CA CYS A 95 1.10 6.51 9.75
C CYS A 95 1.26 7.41 8.51
N GLU A 96 0.64 7.07 7.38
CA GLU A 96 0.70 7.88 6.16
C GLU A 96 0.11 9.28 6.37
N ILE A 97 -1.05 9.37 7.02
CA ILE A 97 -1.75 10.63 7.29
C ILE A 97 -0.92 11.58 8.15
N THR A 98 -0.07 11.06 9.06
CA THR A 98 0.84 11.89 9.86
C THR A 98 1.97 12.54 9.04
N GLY A 99 2.18 12.06 7.80
CA GLY A 99 3.26 12.49 6.91
C GLY A 99 4.59 11.77 7.16
N LEU A 100 4.60 10.71 7.98
CA LEU A 100 5.81 9.94 8.30
C LEU A 100 6.50 9.41 7.03
N TYR A 101 5.74 8.84 6.10
CA TYR A 101 6.31 8.26 4.88
C TYR A 101 6.87 9.32 3.94
N ALA A 102 6.19 10.48 3.83
CA ALA A 102 6.69 11.63 3.07
C ALA A 102 7.99 12.18 3.71
N TRP A 103 8.05 12.23 5.04
CA TRP A 103 9.26 12.62 5.77
C TRP A 103 10.43 11.66 5.52
N LEU A 104 10.19 10.34 5.61
CA LEU A 104 11.19 9.31 5.32
C LEU A 104 11.69 9.41 3.87
N ALA A 105 10.78 9.61 2.92
CA ALA A 105 11.10 9.75 1.50
C ALA A 105 11.95 10.98 1.21
N LEU A 106 11.65 12.12 1.83
CA LEU A 106 12.45 13.35 1.71
C LEU A 106 13.81 13.22 2.38
N HIS A 107 13.88 12.55 3.53
CA HIS A 107 15.14 12.29 4.20
C HIS A 107 16.06 11.41 3.33
N ALA A 108 15.50 10.32 2.80
CA ALA A 108 16.16 9.45 1.84
C ALA A 108 16.63 10.22 0.60
N ALA A 109 15.78 11.08 0.03
CA ALA A 109 16.14 11.94 -1.09
C ALA A 109 17.36 12.81 -0.77
N ARG A 110 17.38 13.47 0.40
CA ARG A 110 18.50 14.32 0.83
C ARG A 110 19.79 13.55 1.06
N CYS A 111 19.72 12.34 1.62
CA CYS A 111 20.89 11.49 1.85
C CYS A 111 21.64 11.15 0.56
N THR A 112 20.93 11.12 -0.58
CA THR A 112 21.53 10.69 -1.85
C THR A 112 22.38 11.78 -2.51
N ARG A 113 22.23 13.04 -2.10
CA ARG A 113 23.00 14.20 -2.59
C ARG A 113 23.07 14.29 -4.13
N GLY A 114 22.01 13.86 -4.82
CA GLY A 114 21.96 13.87 -6.29
C GLY A 114 22.77 12.78 -6.99
N ARG A 115 23.38 11.84 -6.27
CA ARG A 115 24.10 10.71 -6.88
C ARG A 115 23.09 9.67 -7.35
N PRO A 116 22.96 9.40 -8.66
CA PRO A 116 21.81 8.64 -9.11
C PRO A 116 21.90 7.13 -8.81
N VAL A 117 23.11 6.59 -8.56
CA VAL A 117 23.28 5.19 -8.08
C VAL A 117 22.87 5.09 -6.61
N LEU A 118 23.26 6.07 -5.81
CA LEU A 118 22.90 6.14 -4.40
C LEU A 118 21.39 6.36 -4.25
N MET A 119 20.78 7.18 -5.11
CA MET A 119 19.32 7.32 -5.20
C MET A 119 18.64 5.98 -5.43
N LEU A 120 19.07 5.25 -6.45
CA LEU A 120 18.51 3.93 -6.74
C LEU A 120 18.59 3.00 -5.52
N ALA A 121 19.76 2.88 -4.88
CA ALA A 121 19.94 2.01 -3.73
C ALA A 121 19.10 2.43 -2.51
N VAL A 122 19.08 3.72 -2.19
CA VAL A 122 18.33 4.24 -1.04
C VAL A 122 16.83 4.10 -1.27
N PHE A 123 16.30 4.47 -2.44
CA PHE A 123 14.87 4.32 -2.73
C PHE A 123 14.45 2.86 -2.85
N PHE A 124 15.30 2.00 -3.40
CA PHE A 124 15.03 0.55 -3.46
C PHE A 124 14.94 -0.06 -2.06
N GLY A 125 15.89 0.27 -1.17
CA GLY A 125 15.88 -0.19 0.22
C GLY A 125 14.73 0.40 1.02
N LEU A 126 14.46 1.70 0.88
CA LEU A 126 13.33 2.37 1.54
C LEU A 126 11.98 1.80 1.08
N SER A 127 11.83 1.55 -0.22
CA SER A 127 10.63 0.90 -0.77
C SER A 127 10.44 -0.48 -0.16
N GLY A 128 11.51 -1.24 0.06
CA GLY A 128 11.42 -2.55 0.68
C GLY A 128 11.05 -2.48 2.16
N ALA A 129 11.71 -1.62 2.92
CA ALA A 129 11.40 -1.40 4.33
C ALA A 129 9.96 -0.95 4.54
N LEU A 130 9.49 -0.01 3.71
CA LEU A 130 8.13 0.50 3.78
C LEU A 130 7.12 -0.58 3.37
N THR A 131 7.35 -1.27 2.26
CA THR A 131 6.47 -2.34 1.78
C THR A 131 6.35 -3.48 2.80
N ALA A 132 7.45 -3.89 3.43
CA ALA A 132 7.44 -4.93 4.46
C ALA A 132 6.56 -4.54 5.66
N ALA A 133 6.45 -3.24 5.95
CA ALA A 133 5.67 -2.72 7.07
C ALA A 133 4.21 -2.40 6.71
N THR A 134 3.94 -1.93 5.48
CA THR A 134 2.66 -1.30 5.13
C THR A 134 1.97 -1.93 3.93
N GLY A 135 2.67 -2.76 3.18
CA GLY A 135 2.23 -3.30 1.90
C GLY A 135 2.68 -2.45 0.70
N PRO A 136 2.69 -3.05 -0.50
CA PRO A 136 3.21 -2.40 -1.69
C PRO A 136 2.33 -1.22 -2.11
N ASP A 137 1.01 -1.30 -1.91
CA ASP A 137 0.06 -0.25 -2.32
C ASP A 137 0.34 1.09 -1.63
N VAL A 138 0.53 1.06 -0.31
CA VAL A 138 0.86 2.24 0.50
C VAL A 138 2.25 2.76 0.15
N SER A 139 3.23 1.85 0.00
CA SER A 139 4.58 2.25 -0.39
C SER A 139 4.62 2.95 -1.75
N LEU A 140 3.82 2.47 -2.71
CA LEU A 140 3.72 3.04 -4.06
C LEU A 140 3.16 4.45 -4.01
N VAL A 141 2.02 4.65 -3.36
CA VAL A 141 1.39 5.98 -3.28
C VAL A 141 2.28 6.98 -2.54
N ALA A 142 2.92 6.54 -1.45
CA ALA A 142 3.73 7.42 -0.62
C ALA A 142 5.07 7.81 -1.26
N LEU A 143 5.78 6.88 -1.91
CA LEU A 143 7.13 7.12 -2.43
C LEU A 143 7.15 7.58 -3.89
N THR A 144 6.17 7.20 -4.72
CA THR A 144 6.12 7.59 -6.14
C THR A 144 6.29 9.09 -6.39
N PRO A 145 5.58 10.02 -5.71
CA PRO A 145 5.77 11.45 -5.98
C PRO A 145 7.19 11.91 -5.69
N MET A 146 7.85 11.33 -4.69
CA MET A 146 9.24 11.68 -4.33
C MET A 146 10.23 11.07 -5.31
N VAL A 147 10.02 9.83 -5.75
CA VAL A 147 10.83 9.18 -6.78
C VAL A 147 10.75 9.97 -8.09
N VAL A 148 9.55 10.38 -8.51
CA VAL A 148 9.33 11.21 -9.70
C VAL A 148 10.00 12.58 -9.54
N TYR A 149 9.78 13.26 -8.42
CA TYR A 149 10.38 14.57 -8.15
C TYR A 149 11.91 14.51 -8.16
N THR A 150 12.49 13.53 -7.47
CA THR A 150 13.94 13.37 -7.39
C THR A 150 14.54 12.96 -8.73
N ALA A 151 13.85 12.13 -9.52
CA ALA A 151 14.27 11.78 -10.87
C ALA A 151 14.29 13.01 -11.78
N SER A 152 13.22 13.81 -11.80
CA SER A 152 13.16 15.05 -12.58
C SER A 152 14.27 16.02 -12.17
N ALA A 153 14.49 16.18 -10.87
CA ALA A 153 15.50 17.09 -10.35
C ALA A 153 16.94 16.60 -10.66
N ALA A 154 17.14 15.28 -10.82
CA ALA A 154 18.41 14.67 -11.22
C ALA A 154 18.57 14.49 -12.74
N ASN A 155 17.69 15.08 -13.56
CA ASN A 155 17.64 14.88 -15.02
C ASN A 155 17.57 13.40 -15.45
N LEU A 156 16.94 12.55 -14.62
CA LEU A 156 16.60 11.18 -14.97
C LEU A 156 15.17 11.12 -15.50
N ASP A 157 14.90 10.17 -16.39
CA ASP A 157 13.55 9.86 -16.85
C ASP A 157 12.65 9.43 -15.66
N PRO A 158 11.66 10.26 -15.25
CA PRO A 158 10.85 10.00 -14.07
C PRO A 158 9.97 8.76 -14.22
N MET A 159 9.51 8.48 -15.44
CA MET A 159 8.66 7.32 -15.71
C MET A 159 9.42 6.02 -15.44
N SER A 160 10.68 5.96 -15.86
CA SER A 160 11.51 4.79 -15.61
C SER A 160 11.85 4.66 -14.13
N MET A 161 12.22 5.73 -13.43
CA MET A 161 12.45 5.65 -11.97
C MET A 161 11.19 5.21 -11.21
N ALA A 162 10.00 5.67 -11.62
CA ALA A 162 8.74 5.20 -11.04
C ALA A 162 8.50 3.72 -11.32
N ALA A 163 8.67 3.24 -12.56
CA ALA A 163 8.52 1.82 -12.90
C ALA A 163 9.48 0.93 -12.10
N ILE A 164 10.69 1.42 -11.86
CA ILE A 164 11.71 0.75 -11.06
C ILE A 164 11.28 0.62 -9.61
N HIS A 165 10.77 1.71 -9.03
CA HIS A 165 10.20 1.71 -7.69
C HIS A 165 9.00 0.75 -7.60
N MET A 166 8.13 0.71 -8.62
CA MET A 166 6.98 -0.21 -8.65
C MET A 166 7.40 -1.68 -8.66
N GLY A 167 8.40 -2.03 -9.47
CA GLY A 167 8.99 -3.37 -9.47
C GLY A 167 9.59 -3.71 -8.10
N ALA A 168 10.33 -2.78 -7.49
CA ALA A 168 10.92 -2.97 -6.17
C ALA A 168 9.85 -3.24 -5.10
N ALA A 169 8.83 -2.39 -4.99
CA ALA A 169 7.73 -2.58 -4.04
C ALA A 169 7.05 -3.94 -4.23
N SER A 170 6.83 -4.37 -5.47
CA SER A 170 6.20 -5.66 -5.75
C SER A 170 7.06 -6.84 -5.28
N ILE A 171 8.38 -6.78 -5.51
CA ILE A 171 9.31 -7.82 -5.08
C ILE A 171 9.37 -7.91 -3.55
N TRP A 172 9.52 -6.78 -2.88
CA TRP A 172 9.55 -6.70 -1.42
C TRP A 172 8.23 -7.09 -0.78
N GLY A 173 7.11 -6.90 -1.48
CA GLY A 173 5.78 -7.33 -1.06
C GLY A 173 5.66 -8.85 -0.91
N MET A 174 6.53 -9.65 -1.52
CA MET A 174 6.54 -11.10 -1.32
C MET A 174 7.18 -11.53 0.01
N LEU A 175 7.99 -10.68 0.63
CA LEU A 175 8.83 -11.05 1.78
C LEU A 175 8.01 -11.39 3.03
N VAL A 176 6.94 -10.64 3.27
CA VAL A 176 6.23 -10.62 4.56
C VAL A 176 4.76 -11.03 4.37
N PRO A 177 4.19 -11.87 5.26
CA PRO A 177 2.80 -12.31 5.11
C PRO A 177 1.80 -11.15 5.19
N VAL A 178 2.10 -10.10 5.95
CA VAL A 178 1.22 -8.94 6.13
C VAL A 178 1.27 -7.92 5.00
N ALA A 179 2.19 -8.07 4.04
CA ALA A 179 2.35 -7.11 2.95
C ALA A 179 1.15 -7.08 2.00
N GLY A 180 0.33 -8.14 1.95
CA GLY A 180 -0.86 -8.15 1.09
C GLY A 180 -1.83 -9.27 1.43
N PRO A 181 -3.09 -9.16 0.97
CA PRO A 181 -4.14 -10.11 1.34
C PRO A 181 -3.85 -11.52 0.82
N VAL A 182 -3.23 -11.66 -0.36
CA VAL A 182 -2.83 -12.96 -0.93
C VAL A 182 -1.83 -13.67 -0.02
N ASN A 183 -0.86 -12.96 0.55
CA ASN A 183 0.14 -13.54 1.42
C ASN A 183 -0.48 -13.96 2.77
N ILE A 184 -1.37 -13.14 3.35
CA ILE A 184 -2.10 -13.49 4.58
C ILE A 184 -2.95 -14.75 4.36
N ILE A 185 -3.68 -14.81 3.24
CA ILE A 185 -4.49 -15.98 2.88
C ILE A 185 -3.61 -17.22 2.72
N THR A 186 -2.46 -17.09 2.04
CA THR A 186 -1.53 -18.20 1.83
C THR A 186 -0.94 -18.69 3.15
N ALA A 187 -0.49 -17.77 4.02
CA ALA A 187 0.03 -18.12 5.34
C ALA A 187 -1.03 -18.85 6.19
N HIS A 188 -2.28 -18.39 6.16
CA HIS A 188 -3.38 -19.07 6.84
C HIS A 188 -3.75 -20.42 6.22
N ALA A 189 -3.76 -20.53 4.89
CA ALA A 189 -4.12 -21.77 4.19
C ALA A 189 -3.14 -22.91 4.53
N PHE A 190 -1.84 -22.60 4.53
CA PHE A 190 -0.77 -23.54 4.86
C PHE A 190 -0.44 -23.60 6.36
N GLN A 191 -1.12 -22.83 7.21
CA GLN A 191 -0.87 -22.73 8.66
C GLN A 191 0.60 -22.41 8.98
N VAL A 192 1.22 -21.57 8.15
CA VAL A 192 2.63 -21.18 8.29
C VAL A 192 2.72 -19.98 9.21
N THR A 193 3.65 -20.01 10.16
CA THR A 193 3.86 -18.89 11.08
C THR A 193 4.50 -17.70 10.37
N PHE A 194 4.47 -16.52 10.98
CA PHE A 194 5.08 -15.32 10.41
C PHE A 194 6.58 -15.52 10.11
N ILE A 195 7.31 -16.11 11.06
CA ILE A 195 8.76 -16.35 10.93
C ILE A 195 9.04 -17.41 9.88
N ASP A 196 8.26 -18.49 9.85
CA ASP A 196 8.44 -19.54 8.85
C ASP A 196 8.19 -18.98 7.44
N PHE A 197 7.12 -18.20 7.26
CA PHE A 197 6.81 -17.56 5.97
C PHE A 197 7.95 -16.64 5.54
N LEU A 198 8.46 -15.82 6.47
CA LEU A 198 9.61 -14.95 6.22
C LEU A 198 10.85 -15.78 5.83
N GLY A 199 11.12 -16.90 6.50
CA GLY A 199 12.24 -17.78 6.18
C GLY A 199 12.13 -18.41 4.79
N TRP A 200 10.94 -18.93 4.43
CA TRP A 200 10.68 -19.52 3.12
C TRP A 200 10.73 -18.49 1.99
N MET A 201 10.26 -17.26 2.23
CA MET A 201 10.22 -16.19 1.22
C MET A 201 11.49 -15.34 1.18
N ALA A 202 12.33 -15.35 2.22
CA ALA A 202 13.55 -14.54 2.26
C ALA A 202 14.51 -14.87 1.11
N LEU A 203 14.72 -16.15 0.81
CA LEU A 203 15.60 -16.57 -0.28
C LEU A 203 15.07 -16.16 -1.67
N PRO A 204 13.83 -16.52 -2.08
CA PRO A 204 13.32 -16.11 -3.39
C PRO A 204 13.19 -14.59 -3.51
N THR A 205 12.76 -13.89 -2.45
CA THR A 205 12.66 -12.42 -2.48
C THR A 205 14.04 -11.76 -2.56
N SER A 206 15.03 -12.21 -1.80
CA SER A 206 16.38 -11.64 -1.88
C SER A 206 17.05 -11.91 -3.22
N ALA A 207 16.87 -13.10 -3.80
CA ALA A 207 17.35 -13.41 -5.14
C ALA A 207 16.68 -12.51 -6.20
N ALA A 208 15.35 -12.37 -6.15
CA ALA A 208 14.61 -11.48 -7.05
C ALA A 208 15.01 -10.01 -6.86
N ALA A 209 15.19 -9.56 -5.61
CA ALA A 209 15.61 -8.21 -5.29
C ALA A 209 17.03 -7.93 -5.78
N MET A 210 17.94 -8.89 -5.67
CA MET A 210 19.30 -8.79 -6.19
C MET A 210 19.30 -8.69 -7.71
N VAL A 211 18.59 -9.59 -8.39
CA VAL A 211 18.47 -9.58 -9.86
C VAL A 211 17.85 -8.27 -10.34
N ALA A 212 16.78 -7.82 -9.69
CA ALA A 212 16.19 -6.52 -9.99
C ALA A 212 17.21 -5.41 -9.77
N PHE A 213 17.84 -5.32 -8.61
CA PHE A 213 18.83 -4.28 -8.32
C PHE A 213 19.96 -4.23 -9.36
N VAL A 214 20.50 -5.39 -9.77
CA VAL A 214 21.53 -5.49 -10.81
C VAL A 214 20.99 -5.02 -12.17
N LEU A 215 19.81 -5.49 -12.58
CA LEU A 215 19.19 -5.08 -13.84
C LEU A 215 18.95 -3.57 -13.88
N LEU A 216 18.47 -3.02 -12.77
CA LEU A 216 18.23 -1.60 -12.56
C LEU A 216 19.52 -0.78 -12.62
N TYR A 217 20.57 -1.28 -11.97
CA TYR A 217 21.89 -0.67 -12.01
C TYR A 217 22.45 -0.65 -13.44
N VAL A 218 22.35 -1.77 -14.17
CA VAL A 218 22.80 -1.88 -15.57
C VAL A 218 21.98 -0.98 -16.49
N LEU A 219 20.65 -0.92 -16.33
CA LEU A 219 19.76 -0.03 -17.07
C LEU A 219 20.12 1.44 -16.85
N LEU A 220 20.33 1.84 -15.60
CA LEU A 220 20.75 3.18 -15.25
C LEU A 220 22.12 3.51 -15.84
N HIS A 221 23.07 2.57 -15.79
CA HIS A 221 24.41 2.76 -16.33
C HIS A 221 24.39 2.86 -17.86
N ARG A 222 23.63 2.00 -18.56
CA ARG A 222 23.45 2.07 -20.02
C ARG A 222 22.80 3.38 -20.45
N ARG A 223 21.78 3.84 -19.73
CA ARG A 223 21.14 5.14 -20.01
C ARG A 223 22.08 6.31 -19.74
N ARG A 224 22.92 6.23 -18.71
CA ARG A 224 23.97 7.23 -18.49
C ARG A 224 25.02 7.22 -19.58
N LEU A 225 25.51 6.06 -20.01
CA LEU A 225 26.44 5.99 -21.14
C LEU A 225 25.82 6.57 -22.42
N ALA A 226 24.54 6.30 -22.68
CA ALA A 226 23.81 6.90 -23.80
C ALA A 226 23.62 8.43 -23.64
N ALA A 227 23.44 8.91 -22.40
CA ALA A 227 23.28 10.33 -22.07
C ALA A 227 24.61 11.10 -21.93
N ASN A 228 25.73 10.40 -21.74
CA ASN A 228 27.10 10.95 -21.63
C ASN A 228 27.64 11.51 -22.97
N LEU A 229 26.83 11.57 -24.03
CA LEU A 229 27.07 12.46 -25.16
C LEU A 229 26.51 13.88 -24.96
N ARG A 230 25.76 14.17 -23.88
CA ARG A 230 25.14 15.51 -23.71
C ARG A 230 25.09 16.18 -22.34
N GLN A 231 25.16 15.53 -21.17
CA GLN A 231 25.05 16.30 -19.91
C GLN A 231 25.88 15.76 -18.73
N ASP A 232 26.74 16.62 -18.19
CA ASP A 232 27.31 16.49 -16.85
C ASP A 232 26.17 16.54 -15.82
N PHE A 233 25.97 15.44 -15.09
CA PHE A 233 25.08 15.39 -13.93
C PHE A 233 25.72 16.19 -12.79
N GLY A 234 25.70 17.52 -12.92
CA GLY A 234 26.22 18.44 -11.94
C GLY A 234 25.53 18.25 -10.60
N THR A 235 26.32 18.29 -9.53
CA THR A 235 25.90 18.35 -8.13
C THR A 235 25.21 19.68 -7.83
N SER A 236 24.13 20.00 -8.54
CA SER A 236 23.29 21.13 -8.19
C SER A 236 22.61 20.80 -6.85
N LYS A 237 22.54 21.79 -5.95
CA LYS A 237 21.73 21.69 -4.74
C LYS A 237 20.30 21.44 -5.17
N LEU A 238 19.90 20.17 -5.18
CA LEU A 238 18.54 19.77 -5.49
C LEU A 238 17.62 20.50 -4.51
N PRO A 239 16.58 21.21 -4.99
CA PRO A 239 15.74 22.06 -4.17
C PRO A 239 14.76 21.22 -3.35
N TYR A 240 15.27 20.32 -2.50
CA TYR A 240 14.42 19.48 -1.66
C TYR A 240 13.72 20.36 -0.61
N PRO A 241 12.39 20.39 -0.57
CA PRO A 241 11.69 21.03 0.53
C PRO A 241 12.11 20.41 1.88
N ASP A 242 12.10 21.20 2.95
CA ASP A 242 12.51 20.71 4.27
C ASP A 242 11.61 19.54 4.74
N PRO A 243 12.18 18.37 5.09
CA PRO A 243 11.44 17.19 5.55
C PRO A 243 10.52 17.53 6.71
N GLY A 244 10.96 18.43 7.59
CA GLY A 244 10.20 18.90 8.74
C GLY A 244 8.87 19.57 8.38
N VAL A 245 8.71 20.07 7.15
CA VAL A 245 7.45 20.67 6.67
C VAL A 245 6.42 19.60 6.31
N MET A 246 6.86 18.38 6.00
CA MET A 246 5.97 17.26 5.64
C MET A 246 5.54 16.41 6.84
N LEU A 247 6.23 16.53 7.96
CA LEU A 247 5.83 15.90 9.22
C LEU A 247 4.77 16.77 9.90
N HIS A 248 3.49 16.42 9.70
CA HIS A 248 2.36 17.23 10.16
C HIS A 248 2.13 17.08 11.69
N ASP A 249 2.48 15.91 12.22
CA ASP A 249 2.28 15.53 13.62
C ASP A 249 3.44 14.62 14.05
N GLN A 250 4.45 15.17 14.72
CA GLN A 250 5.67 14.42 15.08
C GLN A 250 5.39 13.35 16.14
N VAL A 251 4.51 13.68 17.11
CA VAL A 251 4.15 12.78 18.20
C VAL A 251 3.23 11.67 17.69
N GLY A 252 2.24 12.02 16.87
CA GLY A 252 1.39 11.06 16.19
C GLY A 252 2.16 10.16 15.22
N ALA A 253 3.12 10.70 14.48
CA ALA A 253 3.98 9.89 13.61
C ALA A 253 4.79 8.87 14.43
N ALA A 254 5.41 9.29 15.54
CA ALA A 254 6.18 8.40 16.41
C ALA A 254 5.29 7.34 17.07
N CYS A 255 4.13 7.72 17.61
CA CYS A 255 3.19 6.78 18.23
C CYS A 255 2.64 5.76 17.22
N CYS A 256 2.16 6.21 16.05
CA CYS A 256 1.65 5.32 15.01
C CYS A 256 2.75 4.39 14.47
N ALA A 257 3.97 4.90 14.27
CA ALA A 257 5.12 4.08 13.87
C ALA A 257 5.45 3.02 14.92
N ALA A 258 5.47 3.40 16.20
CA ALA A 258 5.73 2.47 17.30
C ALA A 258 4.64 1.39 17.40
N LEU A 259 3.37 1.75 17.18
CA LEU A 259 2.26 0.79 17.16
C LEU A 259 2.35 -0.14 15.94
N LEU A 260 2.73 0.37 14.77
CA LEU A 260 2.92 -0.46 13.57
C LEU A 260 4.07 -1.44 13.76
N VAL A 261 5.26 -0.96 14.15
CA VAL A 261 6.44 -1.80 14.40
C VAL A 261 6.17 -2.78 15.54
N GLY A 262 5.53 -2.33 16.61
CA GLY A 262 5.11 -3.17 17.72
C GLY A 262 4.15 -4.28 17.30
N CYS A 263 3.19 -3.97 16.42
CA CYS A 263 2.28 -4.96 15.84
C CYS A 263 3.04 -6.01 15.02
N LEU A 264 3.96 -5.59 14.14
CA LEU A 264 4.77 -6.49 13.32
C LEU A 264 5.65 -7.41 14.17
N LEU A 265 6.30 -6.86 15.21
CA LEU A 265 7.09 -7.64 16.15
C LEU A 265 6.22 -8.61 16.95
N ALA A 266 5.05 -8.17 17.42
CA ALA A 266 4.12 -9.03 18.15
C ALA A 266 3.56 -10.15 17.26
N LEU A 267 3.36 -9.91 15.97
CA LEU A 267 2.99 -10.96 15.00
C LEU A 267 4.15 -11.94 14.74
N ALA A 268 5.38 -11.45 14.72
CA ALA A 268 6.57 -12.31 14.58
C ALA A 268 6.78 -13.22 15.80
N VAL A 269 6.59 -12.68 17.01
CA VAL A 269 6.78 -13.42 18.28
C VAL A 269 5.52 -14.20 18.69
N GLY A 270 4.35 -13.83 18.17
CA GLY A 270 3.04 -14.42 18.46
C GLY A 270 2.97 -15.96 18.42
N PRO A 271 3.65 -16.66 17.48
CA PRO A 271 3.71 -18.12 17.47
C PRO A 271 4.30 -18.72 18.75
N TRP A 272 5.31 -18.09 19.36
CA TRP A 272 5.92 -18.57 20.60
C TRP A 272 5.02 -18.34 21.82
N LEU A 273 4.16 -17.31 21.78
CA LEU A 273 3.20 -17.01 22.84
C LEU A 273 1.81 -17.65 22.62
N ARG A 274 1.63 -18.43 21.53
CA ARG A 274 0.35 -19.01 21.11
C ARG A 274 -0.79 -17.98 20.98
N TRP A 275 -0.44 -16.74 20.62
CA TRP A 275 -1.43 -15.68 20.42
C TRP A 275 -2.07 -15.80 19.05
N SER A 276 -3.37 -15.49 18.96
CA SER A 276 -4.05 -15.39 17.68
C SER A 276 -3.62 -14.12 16.96
N GLY A 277 -3.02 -14.25 15.77
CA GLY A 277 -2.49 -13.11 15.02
C GLY A 277 -3.51 -12.00 14.75
N TRP A 278 -4.78 -12.38 14.51
CA TRP A 278 -5.85 -11.41 14.31
C TRP A 278 -6.16 -10.58 15.56
N LEU A 279 -6.04 -11.15 16.75
CA LEU A 279 -6.31 -10.45 18.00
C LEU A 279 -5.17 -9.47 18.31
N VAL A 280 -3.93 -9.89 18.07
CA VAL A 280 -2.76 -9.00 18.16
C VAL A 280 -2.96 -7.78 17.25
N ALA A 281 -3.23 -8.01 15.96
CA ALA A 281 -3.45 -6.92 15.01
C ALA A 281 -4.61 -6.01 15.42
N ALA A 282 -5.73 -6.58 15.86
CA ALA A 282 -6.90 -5.83 16.31
C ALA A 282 -6.63 -4.96 17.53
N VAL A 283 -5.88 -5.47 18.52
CA VAL A 283 -5.52 -4.71 19.74
C VAL A 283 -4.65 -3.51 19.38
N PHE A 284 -3.63 -3.69 18.52
CA PHE A 284 -2.80 -2.57 18.07
C PHE A 284 -3.60 -1.54 17.25
N ALA A 285 -4.48 -2.00 16.36
CA ALA A 285 -5.36 -1.10 15.61
C ALA A 285 -6.34 -0.34 16.51
N LEU A 286 -6.89 -0.99 17.53
CA LEU A 286 -7.75 -0.35 18.52
C LEU A 286 -6.99 0.71 19.32
N MET A 287 -5.76 0.40 19.77
CA MET A 287 -4.91 1.38 20.45
C MET A 287 -4.63 2.60 19.56
N ALA A 288 -4.31 2.38 18.28
CA ALA A 288 -4.12 3.47 17.31
C ALA A 288 -5.42 4.27 17.10
N ALA A 289 -6.57 3.61 17.03
CA ALA A 289 -7.87 4.26 16.86
C ALA A 289 -8.23 5.11 18.08
N LEU A 290 -8.03 4.59 19.29
CA LEU A 290 -8.24 5.33 20.54
C LEU A 290 -7.31 6.53 20.63
N TYR A 291 -6.03 6.38 20.27
CA TYR A 291 -5.09 7.50 20.20
C TYR A 291 -5.55 8.56 19.19
N ASN A 292 -5.93 8.15 17.98
CA ASN A 292 -6.41 9.06 16.94
C ASN A 292 -7.70 9.78 17.35
N LEU A 293 -8.61 9.09 18.02
CA LEU A 293 -9.85 9.66 18.55
C LEU A 293 -9.55 10.67 19.66
N ALA A 294 -8.72 10.30 20.64
CA ALA A 294 -8.29 11.20 21.71
C ALA A 294 -7.58 12.45 21.17
N ALA A 295 -6.72 12.28 20.16
CA ALA A 295 -6.02 13.38 19.50
C ALA A 295 -6.94 14.27 18.63
N SER A 296 -8.10 13.76 18.20
CA SER A 296 -9.08 14.53 17.41
C SER A 296 -10.12 15.26 18.26
N VAL A 297 -10.46 14.76 19.45
CA VAL A 297 -11.52 15.31 20.32
C VAL A 297 -10.98 16.02 21.57
N GLY A 298 -9.79 15.68 22.06
CA GLY A 298 -9.27 16.14 23.36
C GLY A 298 -8.38 17.42 23.36
N PRO A 299 -7.92 17.88 24.54
CA PRO A 299 -7.01 19.03 24.71
C PRO A 299 -5.63 18.84 24.05
N LEU A 300 -5.25 17.58 23.76
CA LEU A 300 -4.09 17.22 22.94
C LEU A 300 -4.15 17.80 21.52
N ARG A 301 -5.34 18.16 21.01
CA ARG A 301 -5.54 18.82 19.72
C ARG A 301 -4.79 20.17 19.61
N ALA A 302 -4.56 20.84 20.75
CA ALA A 302 -3.76 22.07 20.83
C ALA A 302 -2.25 21.79 20.95
N ALA A 303 -1.85 20.73 21.66
CA ALA A 303 -0.45 20.34 21.87
C ALA A 303 0.19 19.69 20.63
N ILE A 304 -0.61 19.01 19.81
CA ILE A 304 -0.16 18.17 18.69
C ILE A 304 0.11 18.99 17.39
N GLY A 305 -0.08 20.32 17.40
CA GLY A 305 0.37 21.18 16.28
C GLY A 305 -0.38 21.01 14.95
N ARG A 306 -1.41 20.15 14.87
CA ARG A 306 -2.25 19.94 13.66
C ARG A 306 -2.85 21.23 13.09
N ARG A 307 -3.10 22.24 13.94
CA ARG A 307 -3.57 23.56 13.52
C ARG A 307 -2.55 24.25 12.60
N SER A 308 -1.27 24.16 12.94
CA SER A 308 -0.21 24.88 12.24
C SER A 308 0.13 24.31 10.85
N ALA A 309 -0.02 23.00 10.65
CA ALA A 309 0.26 22.34 9.38
C ALA A 309 -0.89 22.53 8.37
N TYR A 310 -2.16 22.43 8.83
CA TYR A 310 -3.33 22.69 7.98
C TYR A 310 -3.44 24.17 7.61
N GLU A 311 -3.18 25.08 8.57
CA GLU A 311 -3.12 26.52 8.31
C GLU A 311 -1.95 26.89 7.39
N ARG A 312 -0.78 26.24 7.51
CA ARG A 312 0.33 26.41 6.55
C ARG A 312 -0.04 25.98 5.14
N ARG A 313 -0.70 24.82 4.98
CA ARG A 313 -1.15 24.33 3.67
C ARG A 313 -2.16 25.29 3.03
N ARG A 314 -3.09 25.82 3.82
CA ARG A 314 -4.08 26.80 3.36
C ARG A 314 -3.41 28.13 2.98
N ARG A 315 -2.40 28.59 3.72
CA ARG A 315 -1.62 29.81 3.40
C ARG A 315 -0.77 29.62 2.14
N LEU A 316 -0.03 28.52 2.02
CA LEU A 316 0.76 28.20 0.82
C LEU A 316 -0.12 28.07 -0.43
N GLN A 317 -1.29 27.43 -0.33
CA GLN A 317 -2.23 27.35 -1.44
C GLN A 317 -2.84 28.72 -1.79
N ALA A 318 -3.09 29.58 -0.80
CA ALA A 318 -3.55 30.95 -1.03
C ALA A 318 -2.45 31.81 -1.69
N GLU A 319 -1.20 31.69 -1.24
CA GLU A 319 -0.05 32.39 -1.82
C GLU A 319 0.23 31.94 -3.26
N LEU A 320 0.19 30.62 -3.54
CA LEU A 320 0.32 30.08 -4.89
C LEU A 320 -0.84 30.50 -5.79
N ALA A 321 -2.07 30.54 -5.27
CA ALA A 321 -3.23 31.03 -6.01
C ALA A 321 -3.11 32.53 -6.34
N GLN A 322 -2.55 33.34 -5.43
CA GLN A 322 -2.29 34.76 -5.67
C GLN A 322 -1.18 34.99 -6.72
N GLN A 323 -0.14 34.15 -6.74
CA GLN A 323 0.91 34.22 -7.75
C GLN A 323 0.44 33.84 -9.15
N VAL A 324 -0.55 32.96 -9.27
CA VAL A 324 -1.12 32.53 -10.56
C VAL A 324 -2.15 33.52 -11.11
N VAL A 325 -2.79 34.33 -10.26
CA VAL A 325 -3.80 35.33 -10.68
C VAL A 325 -3.17 36.71 -10.93
N GLY A 326 -1.94 36.94 -10.47
CA GLY A 326 -1.24 38.22 -10.58
C GLY A 326 -0.22 38.36 -11.73
N GLY A 327 -0.07 37.34 -12.60
CA GLY A 327 0.81 37.36 -13.78
C GLY A 327 0.03 37.12 -15.07
#